data_AF-A0AAZ3R8G3-F1
#
_entry.id   AF-A0AAZ3R8G3-F1
#
_cell.length_a   1.000
_cell.length_b   1.000
_cell.length_c   1.000
_cell.angle_alpha   90.00
_cell.angle_beta   90.00
_cell.angle_gamma   90.00
#
_symmetry.space_group_name_H-M   'P 1'
#
loop_
_entity.id
_entity.type
_entity.pdbx_description
1 polymer ?
#
loop_
_entity_poly.entity_id
_entity_poly.type
_entity_poly.pdbx_seq_one_letter_code
_entity_poly.pdbx_strand_id
1 'polypeptide(L)'
;ACAVRILDGVCVEDAGCVYRAFPCVKSLFGRLNSDLSCSRVLLPIAQFYLNHGETAAVDSECVWRCVFGVLPAECFNDPYLAHETLSFIRANQLQLHSSVPLYTHYFPSLLKFLAWDSPGLVSDYVDVLPSLVTAGTAVELLHSLLDLPCLTAALTLQLRSACFPVSEPGGRGLSSLEAFRSPAHRGLFLFLLRGEAGSGDTMDRLSVLHDLLMEAADWSRVIQSAQSVPVLLHIYFNTVTTRLLAQLVLVLLERSSLLLNIPKYTAEIHRVFSHHLLKLCKLHPSLVVDQSRELLEFAGTTTNIHSKEDLYTHVVWVLGEYLSVSFDSRCSVDLVTSCFEALEAVLFEITSSGSPSPRVVTSLLSALAKLASRSHDLIPRVSLFLSKLRSGAVSWCGSEEDVVAVVTRGEELWSLLKLPSVALSVLTPPSLATSPRWHRDANATLPPRLRTLTGLTHTR
;
A
#
# COMPACT_ATOMS: atom_id res chain seq x y z
N ALA A 1 -12.09 12.58 35.21
CA ALA A 1 -12.32 13.10 33.84
C ALA A 1 -12.95 14.50 33.85
N CYS A 2 -14.19 14.67 34.33
CA CYS A 2 -14.89 15.98 34.28
C CYS A 2 -14.12 17.13 34.95
N ALA A 3 -13.55 16.91 36.14
CA ALA A 3 -12.77 17.94 36.83
C ALA A 3 -11.56 18.43 36.02
N VAL A 4 -10.85 17.54 35.31
CA VAL A 4 -9.71 17.91 34.46
C VAL A 4 -10.17 18.72 33.25
N ARG A 5 -11.29 18.35 32.63
CA ARG A 5 -11.88 19.13 31.52
C ARG A 5 -12.34 20.53 31.95
N ILE A 6 -12.90 20.66 33.15
CA ILE A 6 -13.27 21.96 33.71
C ILE A 6 -12.01 22.80 33.97
N LEU A 7 -10.97 22.21 34.57
CA LEU A 7 -9.69 22.90 34.80
C LEU A 7 -9.03 23.34 33.49
N ASP A 8 -9.08 22.50 32.46
CA ASP A 8 -8.61 22.84 31.11
C ASP A 8 -9.35 24.06 30.57
N GLY A 9 -10.68 24.05 30.59
CA GLY A 9 -11.49 25.20 30.16
C GLY A 9 -11.19 26.48 30.94
N VAL A 10 -11.03 26.40 32.27
CA VAL A 10 -10.65 27.56 33.10
C VAL A 10 -9.28 28.10 32.71
N CYS A 11 -8.31 27.23 32.40
CA CYS A 11 -6.97 27.66 31.99
C CYS A 11 -6.94 28.24 30.56
N VAL A 12 -7.86 27.82 29.69
CA VAL A 12 -8.07 28.43 28.37
C VAL A 12 -8.61 29.87 28.50
N GLU A 13 -9.55 30.10 29.42
CA GLU A 13 -10.11 31.44 29.66
C GLU A 13 -9.18 32.36 30.46
N ASP A 14 -8.40 31.82 31.41
CA ASP A 14 -7.44 32.56 32.22
C ASP A 14 -6.08 31.84 32.29
N ALA A 15 -5.12 32.30 31.50
CA ALA A 15 -3.76 31.77 31.46
C ALA A 15 -3.04 31.89 32.83
N GLY A 16 -3.45 32.83 33.70
CA GLY A 16 -2.90 32.95 35.06
C GLY A 16 -3.21 31.73 35.95
N CYS A 17 -4.26 30.98 35.62
CA CYS A 17 -4.63 29.76 36.34
C CYS A 17 -3.74 28.56 35.98
N VAL A 18 -3.05 28.58 34.84
CA VAL A 18 -2.21 27.45 34.36
C VAL A 18 -1.20 27.04 35.42
N TYR A 19 -0.40 27.96 35.94
CA TYR A 19 0.66 27.67 36.93
C TYR A 19 0.12 27.12 38.25
N ARG A 20 -1.16 27.38 38.58
CA ARG A 20 -1.82 26.85 39.78
C ARG A 20 -2.42 25.47 39.53
N ALA A 21 -2.98 25.23 38.35
CA ALA A 21 -3.63 23.98 37.99
C ALA A 21 -2.62 22.88 37.61
N PHE A 22 -1.52 23.25 36.94
CA PHE A 22 -0.57 22.29 36.39
C PHE A 22 0.03 21.32 37.42
N PRO A 23 0.50 21.77 38.61
CA PRO A 23 1.04 20.86 39.62
C PRO A 23 0.03 19.79 40.06
N CYS A 24 -1.26 20.15 40.16
CA CYS A 24 -2.33 19.23 40.51
C CYS A 24 -2.57 18.19 39.40
N VAL A 25 -2.61 18.63 38.14
CA VAL A 25 -2.78 17.72 36.98
C VAL A 25 -1.57 16.80 36.81
N LYS A 26 -0.35 17.32 37.00
CA LYS A 26 0.89 16.53 36.96
C LYS A 26 0.94 15.48 38.08
N SER A 27 0.55 15.86 39.30
CA SER A 27 0.46 14.92 40.42
C SER A 27 -0.58 13.83 40.16
N LEU A 28 -1.73 14.19 39.58
CA LEU A 28 -2.76 13.24 39.18
C LEU A 28 -2.23 12.27 38.11
N PHE A 29 -1.55 12.77 37.08
CA PHE A 29 -0.90 11.93 36.06
C PHE A 29 0.09 10.94 36.69
N GLY A 30 0.97 11.41 37.58
CA GLY A 30 1.96 10.56 38.24
C GLY A 30 1.35 9.38 39.02
N ARG A 31 0.16 9.55 39.59
CA ARG A 31 -0.59 8.48 40.27
C ARG A 31 -1.26 7.50 39.31
N LEU A 32 -1.76 8.01 38.18
CA LEU A 32 -2.50 7.22 37.20
C LEU A 32 -1.60 6.47 36.22
N ASN A 33 -0.39 6.96 35.96
CA ASN A 33 0.53 6.33 35.02
C ASN A 33 0.99 4.92 35.48
N SER A 34 0.88 4.60 36.78
CA SER A 34 1.18 3.27 37.33
C SER A 34 -0.03 2.35 37.44
N ASP A 35 -1.26 2.87 37.34
CA ASP A 35 -2.49 2.09 37.48
C ASP A 35 -3.54 2.54 36.45
N LEU A 36 -3.75 1.67 35.45
CA LEU A 36 -4.68 1.92 34.35
C LEU A 36 -6.14 1.64 34.70
N SER A 37 -6.48 1.37 35.97
CA SER A 37 -7.87 1.22 36.43
C SER A 37 -8.75 2.43 36.08
N CYS A 38 -8.16 3.62 35.99
CA CYS A 38 -8.81 4.88 35.60
C CYS A 38 -8.29 5.44 34.27
N SER A 39 -7.94 4.57 33.31
CA SER A 39 -7.33 4.92 32.01
C SER A 39 -8.05 6.04 31.25
N ARG A 40 -9.38 6.12 31.32
CA ARG A 40 -10.18 7.18 30.66
C ARG A 40 -9.88 8.59 31.14
N VAL A 41 -9.25 8.77 32.30
CA VAL A 41 -8.83 10.09 32.80
C VAL A 41 -7.55 10.57 32.12
N LEU A 42 -6.76 9.67 31.52
CA LEU A 42 -5.50 10.00 30.86
C LEU A 42 -5.71 10.87 29.62
N LEU A 43 -6.79 10.69 28.85
CA LEU A 43 -7.08 11.53 27.68
C LEU A 43 -7.41 12.99 28.04
N PRO A 44 -8.28 13.30 29.02
CA PRO A 44 -8.43 14.67 29.52
C PRO A 44 -7.12 15.28 30.05
N ILE A 45 -6.27 14.48 30.69
CA ILE A 45 -4.94 14.95 31.13
C ILE A 45 -4.08 15.28 29.91
N ALA A 46 -4.05 14.40 28.90
CA ALA A 46 -3.33 14.62 27.66
C ALA A 46 -3.78 15.90 26.96
N GLN A 47 -5.09 16.16 26.88
CA GLN A 47 -5.62 17.41 26.34
C GLN A 47 -5.13 18.64 27.11
N PHE A 48 -5.16 18.59 28.45
CA PHE A 48 -4.64 19.67 29.29
C PHE A 48 -3.14 19.93 29.03
N TYR A 49 -2.34 18.87 28.89
CA TYR A 49 -0.93 18.98 28.54
C TYR A 49 -0.72 19.52 27.12
N LEU A 50 -1.57 19.15 26.16
CA LEU A 50 -1.49 19.66 24.80
C LEU A 50 -1.76 21.16 24.73
N ASN A 51 -2.76 21.62 25.48
CA ASN A 51 -3.19 23.02 25.50
C ASN A 51 -2.21 23.92 26.28
N HIS A 52 -1.67 23.43 27.40
CA HIS A 52 -0.99 24.28 28.39
C HIS A 52 0.47 23.90 28.69
N GLY A 53 0.95 22.78 28.17
CA GLY A 53 2.28 22.23 28.48
C GLY A 53 3.43 23.16 28.12
N GLU A 54 3.33 23.83 26.96
CA GLU A 54 4.32 24.81 26.50
C GLU A 54 4.33 26.05 27.41
N THR A 55 3.17 26.61 27.71
CA THR A 55 3.00 27.76 28.63
C THR A 55 3.59 27.48 30.01
N ALA A 56 3.43 26.25 30.51
CA ALA A 56 3.96 25.82 31.79
C ALA A 56 5.44 25.39 31.74
N ALA A 57 6.06 25.35 30.56
CA ALA A 57 7.41 24.84 30.33
C ALA A 57 7.64 23.44 30.94
N VAL A 58 6.64 22.55 30.81
CA VAL A 58 6.70 21.20 31.38
C VAL A 58 6.98 20.17 30.30
N ASP A 59 7.97 19.32 30.56
CA ASP A 59 8.21 18.13 29.77
C ASP A 59 7.01 17.16 29.88
N SER A 60 6.45 16.84 28.72
CA SER A 60 5.24 16.06 28.53
C SER A 60 5.49 14.70 27.87
N GLU A 61 6.75 14.32 27.61
CA GLU A 61 7.09 13.10 26.89
C GLU A 61 6.51 11.84 27.55
N CYS A 62 6.55 11.77 28.88
CA CYS A 62 5.98 10.66 29.64
C CYS A 62 4.45 10.53 29.46
N VAL A 63 3.74 11.64 29.25
CA VAL A 63 2.30 11.65 28.98
C VAL A 63 2.04 11.05 27.60
N TRP A 64 2.80 11.46 26.58
CA TRP A 64 2.63 10.95 25.21
C TRP A 64 2.98 9.47 25.09
N ARG A 65 4.06 9.03 25.75
CA ARG A 65 4.40 7.60 25.87
C ARG A 65 3.29 6.80 26.54
N CYS A 66 2.70 7.34 27.60
CA CYS A 66 1.57 6.70 28.27
C CYS A 66 0.35 6.60 27.36
N VAL A 67 -0.06 7.71 26.74
CA VAL A 67 -1.31 7.82 25.97
C VAL A 67 -1.26 7.08 24.63
N PHE A 68 -0.14 7.13 23.92
CA PHE A 68 0.00 6.52 22.59
C PHE A 68 0.74 5.17 22.62
N GLY A 69 1.59 4.94 23.61
CA GLY A 69 2.35 3.70 23.75
C GLY A 69 1.69 2.70 24.69
N VAL A 70 1.66 3.02 25.98
CA VAL A 70 1.24 2.10 27.06
C VAL A 70 -0.26 1.82 27.01
N LEU A 71 -1.08 2.86 26.91
CA LEU A 71 -2.53 2.75 26.96
C LEU A 71 -3.09 1.86 25.82
N PRO A 72 -2.68 2.02 24.55
CA PRO A 72 -3.10 1.09 23.50
C PRO A 72 -2.48 -0.30 23.66
N ALA A 73 -1.30 -0.43 24.27
CA ALA A 73 -0.66 -1.73 24.48
C ALA A 73 -1.34 -2.58 25.55
N GLU A 74 -1.84 -1.97 26.63
CA GLU A 74 -2.40 -2.66 27.78
C GLU A 74 -3.94 -2.70 27.77
N CYS A 75 -4.59 -1.71 27.13
CA CYS A 75 -6.03 -1.55 27.12
C CYS A 75 -6.63 -1.66 25.71
N PHE A 76 -5.96 -2.34 24.77
CA PHE A 76 -6.47 -2.55 23.40
C PHE A 76 -7.86 -3.19 23.34
N ASN A 77 -8.22 -3.92 24.39
CA ASN A 77 -9.47 -4.66 24.49
C ASN A 77 -10.65 -3.85 25.06
N ASP A 78 -10.45 -2.58 25.44
CA ASP A 78 -11.54 -1.65 25.79
C ASP A 78 -11.98 -0.86 24.54
N PRO A 79 -13.13 -1.19 23.92
CA PRO A 79 -13.59 -0.53 22.69
C PRO A 79 -13.94 0.95 22.90
N TYR A 80 -14.37 1.34 24.10
CA TYR A 80 -14.68 2.74 24.38
C TYR A 80 -13.40 3.57 24.45
N LEU A 81 -12.38 3.05 25.12
CA LEU A 81 -11.10 3.72 25.24
C LEU A 81 -10.41 3.83 23.87
N ALA A 82 -10.51 2.80 23.04
CA ALA A 82 -10.05 2.84 21.65
C ALA A 82 -10.69 4.00 20.89
N HIS A 83 -12.03 4.09 20.91
CA HIS A 83 -12.75 5.16 20.21
C HIS A 83 -12.46 6.55 20.78
N GLU A 84 -12.39 6.71 22.11
CA GLU A 84 -12.01 7.99 22.74
C GLU A 84 -10.58 8.40 22.35
N THR A 85 -9.65 7.45 22.27
CA THR A 85 -8.24 7.73 21.89
C THR A 85 -8.14 8.14 20.42
N LEU A 86 -8.81 7.43 19.51
CA LEU A 86 -8.82 7.78 18.09
C LEU A 86 -9.54 9.11 17.84
N SER A 87 -10.62 9.37 18.57
CA SER A 87 -11.32 10.68 18.53
C SER A 87 -10.44 11.81 19.03
N PHE A 88 -9.66 11.58 20.10
CA PHE A 88 -8.67 12.54 20.59
C PHE A 88 -7.61 12.85 19.52
N ILE A 89 -7.08 11.83 18.85
CA ILE A 89 -6.10 12.02 17.76
C ILE A 89 -6.73 12.82 16.62
N ARG A 90 -7.91 12.42 16.15
CA ARG A 90 -8.65 13.11 15.07
C ARG A 90 -8.89 14.59 15.40
N ALA A 91 -9.32 14.90 16.62
CA ALA A 91 -9.61 16.27 17.04
C ALA A 91 -8.36 17.16 17.12
N ASN A 92 -7.18 16.56 17.35
CA ASN A 92 -5.95 17.29 17.67
C ASN A 92 -4.81 17.09 16.66
N GLN A 93 -5.07 16.54 15.46
CA GLN A 93 -4.02 16.15 14.50
C GLN A 93 -2.98 17.24 14.24
N LEU A 94 -3.43 18.48 13.99
CA LEU A 94 -2.52 19.60 13.70
C LEU A 94 -1.60 19.92 14.87
N GLN A 95 -2.14 19.98 16.09
CA GLN A 95 -1.37 20.25 17.30
C GLN A 95 -0.45 19.08 17.67
N LEU A 96 -0.90 17.83 17.47
CA LEU A 96 -0.06 16.66 17.68
C LEU A 96 1.13 16.64 16.71
N HIS A 97 0.93 16.99 15.44
CA HIS A 97 2.02 17.11 14.49
C HIS A 97 3.02 18.20 14.84
N SER A 98 2.58 19.36 15.33
CA SER A 98 3.48 20.47 15.68
C SER A 98 4.19 20.25 17.01
N SER A 99 3.47 19.79 18.02
CA SER A 99 3.91 19.82 19.42
C SER A 99 4.34 18.44 19.93
N VAL A 100 3.95 17.36 19.26
CA VAL A 100 4.25 15.97 19.63
C VAL A 100 4.67 15.16 18.38
N PRO A 101 5.69 15.59 17.61
CA PRO A 101 5.98 15.03 16.28
C PRO A 101 6.28 13.52 16.30
N LEU A 102 6.73 12.98 17.44
CA LEU A 102 7.00 11.56 17.61
C LEU A 102 5.76 10.71 17.86
N TYR A 103 4.55 11.28 17.94
CA TYR A 103 3.34 10.49 18.18
C TYR A 103 3.11 9.43 17.07
N THR A 104 3.54 9.75 15.84
CA THR A 104 3.44 8.85 14.68
C THR A 104 4.27 7.58 14.86
N HIS A 105 5.34 7.62 15.65
CA HIS A 105 6.14 6.43 15.97
C HIS A 105 5.38 5.42 16.83
N TYR A 106 4.31 5.82 17.52
CA TYR A 106 3.49 4.89 18.30
C TYR A 106 2.44 4.15 17.46
N PHE A 107 2.49 4.24 16.12
CA PHE A 107 1.55 3.53 15.26
C PHE A 107 1.47 2.01 15.56
N PRO A 108 2.54 1.27 15.95
CA PRO A 108 2.40 -0.15 16.26
C PRO A 108 1.47 -0.39 17.46
N SER A 109 1.56 0.47 18.49
CA SER A 109 0.65 0.43 19.63
C SER A 109 -0.77 0.82 19.23
N LEU A 110 -0.95 1.90 18.45
CA LEU A 110 -2.27 2.35 18.00
C LEU A 110 -2.99 1.25 17.20
N LEU A 111 -2.28 0.58 16.28
CA LEU A 111 -2.82 -0.52 15.47
C LEU A 111 -3.34 -1.69 16.31
N LYS A 112 -2.96 -1.83 17.58
CA LYS A 112 -3.53 -2.87 18.47
C LYS A 112 -5.04 -2.69 18.68
N PHE A 113 -5.52 -1.44 18.74
CA PHE A 113 -6.97 -1.18 18.78
C PHE A 113 -7.66 -1.74 17.53
N LEU A 114 -7.11 -1.42 16.36
CA LEU A 114 -7.67 -1.87 15.09
C LEU A 114 -7.55 -3.38 14.92
N ALA A 115 -6.43 -3.98 15.31
CA ALA A 115 -6.22 -5.42 15.30
C ALA A 115 -7.23 -6.14 16.21
N TRP A 116 -7.61 -5.51 17.33
CA TRP A 116 -8.59 -6.06 18.25
C TRP A 116 -10.02 -5.90 17.72
N ASP A 117 -10.48 -4.69 17.39
CA ASP A 117 -11.85 -4.43 16.97
C ASP A 117 -11.93 -3.80 15.57
N SER A 118 -11.47 -4.55 14.56
CA SER A 118 -11.33 -3.99 13.20
C SER A 118 -12.65 -3.47 12.62
N PRO A 119 -13.76 -4.25 12.62
CA PRO A 119 -15.02 -3.79 12.02
C PRO A 119 -15.59 -2.53 12.69
N GLY A 120 -15.39 -2.37 14.01
CA GLY A 120 -15.86 -1.21 14.76
C GLY A 120 -15.03 0.05 14.53
N LEU A 121 -13.76 -0.09 14.14
CA LEU A 121 -12.80 1.01 14.11
C LEU A 121 -12.30 1.39 12.72
N VAL A 122 -12.63 0.66 11.64
CA VAL A 122 -12.20 1.03 10.28
C VAL A 122 -12.57 2.48 9.94
N SER A 123 -13.79 2.92 10.27
CA SER A 123 -14.23 4.29 10.00
C SER A 123 -13.41 5.35 10.76
N ASP A 124 -12.95 5.02 11.97
CA ASP A 124 -12.08 5.93 12.72
C ASP A 124 -10.68 6.02 12.12
N TYR A 125 -10.19 4.90 11.59
CA TYR A 125 -8.89 4.86 10.93
C TYR A 125 -8.87 5.52 9.56
N VAL A 126 -10.01 5.75 8.90
CA VAL A 126 -10.08 6.55 7.66
C VAL A 126 -9.45 7.93 7.88
N ASP A 127 -9.71 8.56 9.02
CA ASP A 127 -9.22 9.91 9.32
C ASP A 127 -7.87 9.89 10.05
N VAL A 128 -7.62 8.89 10.89
CA VAL A 128 -6.40 8.81 11.71
C VAL A 128 -5.20 8.29 10.91
N LEU A 129 -5.39 7.25 10.07
CA LEU A 129 -4.29 6.60 9.36
C LEU A 129 -3.45 7.57 8.51
N PRO A 130 -4.03 8.53 7.75
CA PRO A 130 -3.23 9.45 6.97
C PRO A 130 -2.21 10.25 7.80
N SER A 131 -2.58 10.62 9.02
CA SER A 131 -1.69 11.36 9.93
C SER A 131 -0.49 10.53 10.43
N LEU A 132 -0.59 9.19 10.38
CA LEU A 132 0.49 8.28 10.77
C LEU A 132 1.48 8.01 9.63
N VAL A 133 1.12 8.34 8.38
CA VAL A 133 1.96 8.11 7.19
C VAL A 133 2.96 9.27 7.05
N THR A 134 4.18 9.06 7.52
CA THR A 134 5.28 10.02 7.38
C THR A 134 6.43 9.44 6.59
N ALA A 135 7.39 10.26 6.17
CA ALA A 135 8.60 9.77 5.50
C ALA A 135 9.39 8.76 6.34
N GLY A 136 9.32 8.86 7.68
CA GLY A 136 10.02 7.96 8.61
C GLY A 136 9.25 6.73 9.06
N THR A 137 7.93 6.67 8.81
CA THR A 137 7.06 5.58 9.30
C THR A 137 6.36 4.81 8.19
N ALA A 138 6.28 5.35 6.97
CA ALA A 138 5.45 4.80 5.90
C ALA A 138 5.79 3.33 5.56
N VAL A 139 7.07 3.00 5.37
CA VAL A 139 7.50 1.65 4.99
C VAL A 139 7.13 0.63 6.07
N GLU A 140 7.53 0.88 7.32
CA GLU A 140 7.20 0.03 8.47
C GLU A 140 5.69 -0.08 8.72
N LEU A 141 4.94 1.01 8.47
CA LEU A 141 3.48 1.04 8.57
C LEU A 141 2.83 0.18 7.48
N LEU A 142 3.35 0.18 6.24
CA LEU A 142 2.86 -0.71 5.19
C LEU A 142 3.01 -2.18 5.59
N HIS A 143 4.17 -2.57 6.09
CA HIS A 143 4.38 -3.93 6.61
C HIS A 143 3.41 -4.25 7.74
N SER A 144 3.25 -3.33 8.69
CA SER A 144 2.37 -3.54 9.85
C SER A 144 0.88 -3.60 9.49
N LEU A 145 0.43 -2.91 8.44
CA LEU A 145 -0.92 -3.04 7.90
C LEU A 145 -1.13 -4.40 7.23
N LEU A 146 -0.14 -4.89 6.47
CA LEU A 146 -0.17 -6.23 5.86
C LEU A 146 -0.13 -7.35 6.90
N ASP A 147 0.54 -7.09 8.01
CA ASP A 147 0.70 -8.02 9.15
C ASP A 147 -0.36 -7.80 10.23
N LEU A 148 -1.37 -6.96 10.00
CA LEU A 148 -2.46 -6.73 10.95
C LEU A 148 -3.13 -8.04 11.41
N PRO A 149 -3.39 -9.04 10.54
CA PRO A 149 -3.90 -10.34 10.98
C PRO A 149 -2.94 -11.11 11.89
N CYS A 150 -1.63 -10.98 11.66
CA CYS A 150 -0.60 -11.56 12.52
C CYS A 150 -0.58 -10.88 13.91
N LEU A 151 -0.72 -9.55 13.94
CA LEU A 151 -0.86 -8.78 15.18
C LEU A 151 -2.11 -9.21 15.97
N THR A 152 -3.25 -9.35 15.29
CA THR A 152 -4.49 -9.83 15.92
C THR A 152 -4.34 -11.23 16.52
N ALA A 153 -3.65 -12.13 15.83
CA ALA A 153 -3.35 -13.46 16.34
C ALA A 153 -2.44 -13.37 17.58
N ALA A 154 -1.38 -12.56 17.54
CA ALA A 154 -0.46 -12.37 18.65
C ALA A 154 -1.14 -11.78 19.90
N LEU A 155 -2.02 -10.79 19.76
CA LEU A 155 -2.81 -10.23 20.87
C LEU A 155 -3.75 -11.28 21.48
N THR A 156 -4.37 -12.11 20.64
CA THR A 156 -5.24 -13.20 21.09
C THR A 156 -4.44 -14.25 21.88
N LEU A 157 -3.24 -14.59 21.40
CA LEU A 157 -2.31 -15.50 22.08
C LEU A 157 -1.81 -14.91 23.41
N GLN A 158 -1.52 -13.61 23.46
CA GLN A 158 -1.11 -12.90 24.67
C GLN A 158 -2.16 -13.03 25.78
N LEU A 159 -3.44 -12.77 25.47
CA LEU A 159 -4.53 -12.90 26.44
C LEU A 159 -4.78 -14.35 26.87
N ARG A 160 -4.81 -15.29 25.92
CA ARG A 160 -4.94 -16.72 26.24
C ARG A 160 -3.79 -17.20 27.11
N SER A 161 -2.58 -16.70 26.87
CA SER A 161 -1.42 -17.09 27.66
C SER A 161 -1.52 -16.62 29.12
N ALA A 162 -2.14 -15.47 29.37
CA ALA A 162 -2.41 -14.97 30.71
C ALA A 162 -3.51 -15.76 31.44
N CYS A 163 -4.56 -16.18 30.72
CA CYS A 163 -5.69 -16.93 31.31
C CYS A 163 -5.37 -18.40 31.60
N PHE A 164 -4.51 -19.03 30.79
CA PHE A 164 -4.18 -20.47 30.89
C PHE A 164 -2.69 -20.67 31.24
N PRO A 165 -2.21 -20.30 32.43
CA PRO A 165 -0.80 -20.52 32.80
C PRO A 165 -0.44 -22.00 32.68
N VAL A 166 0.84 -22.31 32.40
CA VAL A 166 1.35 -23.65 32.04
C VAL A 166 1.00 -24.69 33.12
N SER A 167 -0.18 -25.30 33.01
CA SER A 167 -0.59 -26.46 33.79
C SER A 167 -1.86 -27.07 33.17
N GLU A 168 -1.71 -28.24 32.56
CA GLU A 168 -2.64 -29.39 32.59
C GLU A 168 -2.04 -30.45 31.64
N PRO A 169 -1.45 -31.55 32.15
CA PRO A 169 -0.99 -32.65 31.31
C PRO A 169 -2.22 -33.41 30.80
N GLY A 170 -2.69 -33.09 29.60
CA GLY A 170 -3.81 -33.80 28.97
C GLY A 170 -4.66 -33.00 27.99
N GLY A 171 -4.50 -31.68 27.91
CA GLY A 171 -5.17 -30.85 26.91
C GLY A 171 -4.45 -30.88 25.56
N ARG A 172 -5.21 -30.94 24.44
CA ARG A 172 -4.67 -30.67 23.10
C ARG A 172 -4.29 -29.18 23.05
N GLY A 173 -3.05 -28.86 23.35
CA GLY A 173 -2.53 -27.49 23.30
C GLY A 173 -2.63 -26.92 21.88
N LEU A 174 -2.95 -25.62 21.77
CA LEU A 174 -2.86 -24.91 20.49
C LEU A 174 -1.36 -24.76 20.15
N SER A 175 -0.96 -25.21 18.97
CA SER A 175 0.43 -25.15 18.50
C SER A 175 0.96 -23.70 18.48
N SER A 176 0.12 -22.75 18.07
CA SER A 176 0.44 -21.32 18.08
C SER A 176 0.67 -20.76 19.50
N LEU A 177 0.00 -21.32 20.52
CA LEU A 177 0.19 -20.88 21.92
C LEU A 177 1.49 -21.43 22.52
N GLU A 178 1.86 -22.66 22.17
CA GLU A 178 3.16 -23.22 22.52
C GLU A 178 4.29 -22.43 21.85
N ALA A 179 4.13 -22.10 20.58
CA ALA A 179 5.06 -21.25 19.84
C ALA A 179 5.23 -19.86 20.48
N PHE A 180 4.12 -19.22 20.88
CA PHE A 180 4.11 -17.93 21.57
C PHE A 180 4.92 -17.94 22.87
N ARG A 181 4.88 -19.05 23.61
CA ARG A 181 5.61 -19.24 24.86
C ARG A 181 7.06 -19.63 24.66
N SER A 182 7.40 -20.15 23.49
CA SER A 182 8.73 -20.66 23.20
C SER A 182 9.77 -19.53 23.13
N PRO A 183 10.88 -19.62 23.91
CA PRO A 183 11.98 -18.67 23.81
C PRO A 183 12.58 -18.56 22.39
N ALA A 184 12.52 -19.64 21.60
CA ALA A 184 13.07 -19.68 20.23
C ALA A 184 12.32 -18.77 19.24
N HIS A 185 11.05 -18.45 19.52
CA HIS A 185 10.18 -17.65 18.65
C HIS A 185 9.79 -16.31 19.28
N ARG A 186 10.19 -16.06 20.54
CA ARG A 186 9.83 -14.86 21.31
C ARG A 186 10.10 -13.56 20.56
N GLY A 187 11.23 -13.46 19.85
CA GLY A 187 11.59 -12.28 19.07
C GLY A 187 10.56 -11.91 18.00
N LEU A 188 9.94 -12.90 17.35
CA LEU A 188 8.93 -12.68 16.30
C LEU A 188 7.66 -12.04 16.88
N PHE A 189 7.20 -12.56 18.02
CA PHE A 189 6.03 -12.01 18.71
C PHE A 189 6.31 -10.67 19.36
N LEU A 190 7.51 -10.45 19.92
CA LEU A 190 7.90 -9.14 20.44
C LEU A 190 7.97 -8.08 19.34
N PHE A 191 8.42 -8.44 18.14
CA PHE A 191 8.39 -7.54 17.00
C PHE A 191 6.96 -7.12 16.66
N LEU A 192 6.00 -8.06 16.55
CA LEU A 192 4.59 -7.72 16.34
C LEU A 192 4.01 -6.85 17.47
N LEU A 193 4.31 -7.19 18.72
CA LEU A 193 3.73 -6.56 19.90
C LEU A 193 4.45 -5.28 20.35
N ARG A 194 5.45 -4.81 19.62
CA ARG A 194 6.21 -3.60 19.92
C ARG A 194 5.30 -2.38 20.12
N GLY A 195 5.73 -1.45 20.95
CA GLY A 195 4.96 -0.23 21.24
C GLY A 195 5.26 0.92 20.28
N GLU A 196 6.43 0.89 19.65
CA GLU A 196 6.99 2.00 18.89
C GLU A 196 7.67 1.49 17.61
N ALA A 197 7.69 2.35 16.60
CA ALA A 197 8.38 2.18 15.35
C ALA A 197 9.91 2.30 15.52
N GLY A 198 10.66 1.98 14.48
CA GLY A 198 12.13 2.10 14.46
C GLY A 198 12.87 0.83 14.90
N SER A 199 12.17 -0.29 15.03
CA SER A 199 12.78 -1.61 15.25
C SER A 199 13.27 -2.29 13.96
N GLY A 200 13.09 -1.63 12.80
CA GLY A 200 13.32 -2.17 11.46
C GLY A 200 12.04 -2.24 10.63
N ASP A 201 12.16 -2.14 9.30
CA ASP A 201 11.01 -2.06 8.38
C ASP A 201 10.20 -3.36 8.32
N THR A 202 10.88 -4.50 8.36
CA THR A 202 10.27 -5.83 8.30
C THR A 202 11.05 -6.86 9.10
N MET A 203 10.51 -8.07 9.20
CA MET A 203 11.07 -9.17 9.97
C MET A 203 11.66 -10.24 9.05
N ASP A 204 12.94 -10.59 9.24
CA ASP A 204 13.67 -11.56 8.39
C ASP A 204 13.08 -12.97 8.35
N ARG A 205 12.31 -13.36 9.38
CA ARG A 205 11.76 -14.72 9.55
C ARG A 205 10.24 -14.76 9.45
N LEU A 206 9.67 -13.94 8.57
CA LEU A 206 8.22 -13.78 8.44
C LEU A 206 7.49 -15.03 7.92
N SER A 207 8.11 -15.84 7.06
CA SER A 207 7.57 -17.15 6.68
C SER A 207 7.39 -18.08 7.89
N VAL A 208 8.41 -18.13 8.77
CA VAL A 208 8.35 -18.92 10.00
C VAL A 208 7.23 -18.42 10.90
N LEU A 209 7.06 -17.10 11.05
CA LEU A 209 5.94 -16.56 11.82
C LEU A 209 4.59 -17.01 11.24
N HIS A 210 4.41 -16.96 9.92
CA HIS A 210 3.18 -17.40 9.29
C HIS A 210 2.90 -18.88 9.57
N ASP A 211 3.91 -19.75 9.47
CA ASP A 211 3.78 -21.17 9.80
C ASP A 211 3.30 -21.38 11.24
N LEU A 212 3.87 -20.63 12.19
CA LEU A 212 3.48 -20.69 13.61
C LEU A 212 2.06 -20.15 13.86
N LEU A 213 1.56 -19.28 12.98
CA LEU A 213 0.24 -18.65 13.08
C LEU A 213 -0.83 -19.32 12.21
N MET A 214 -0.51 -20.40 11.48
CA MET A 214 -1.47 -21.06 10.58
C MET A 214 -2.75 -21.51 11.29
N GLU A 215 -2.66 -22.03 12.52
CA GLU A 215 -3.84 -22.41 13.31
C GLU A 215 -4.70 -21.21 13.72
N ALA A 216 -4.11 -20.01 13.79
CA ALA A 216 -4.80 -18.76 14.12
C ALA A 216 -5.47 -18.09 12.91
N ALA A 217 -5.11 -18.47 11.67
CA ALA A 217 -5.62 -17.86 10.45
C ALA A 217 -7.15 -17.94 10.32
N ASP A 218 -7.76 -18.99 10.88
CA ASP A 218 -9.21 -19.23 10.85
C ASP A 218 -9.97 -18.62 12.04
N TRP A 219 -9.29 -17.93 12.96
CA TRP A 219 -9.96 -17.29 14.08
C TRP A 219 -10.79 -16.09 13.60
N SER A 220 -12.01 -15.97 14.09
CA SER A 220 -12.97 -14.95 13.65
C SER A 220 -12.39 -13.53 13.65
N ARG A 221 -11.67 -13.16 14.72
CA ARG A 221 -11.04 -11.84 14.83
C ARG A 221 -9.91 -11.64 13.81
N VAL A 222 -9.12 -12.68 13.55
CA VAL A 222 -8.03 -12.65 12.55
C VAL A 222 -8.63 -12.46 11.15
N ILE A 223 -9.71 -13.18 10.82
CA ILE A 223 -10.44 -13.01 9.56
C ILE A 223 -11.01 -11.59 9.43
N GLN A 224 -11.64 -11.05 10.49
CA GLN A 224 -12.20 -9.70 10.49
C GLN A 224 -11.11 -8.62 10.29
N SER A 225 -9.95 -8.80 10.92
CA SER A 225 -8.82 -7.90 10.71
C SER A 225 -8.29 -7.96 9.28
N ALA A 226 -8.17 -9.16 8.70
CA ALA A 226 -7.75 -9.36 7.32
C ALA A 226 -8.71 -8.71 6.31
N GLN A 227 -10.01 -8.75 6.57
CA GLN A 227 -11.04 -8.07 5.75
C GLN A 227 -10.93 -6.54 5.77
N SER A 228 -10.34 -5.97 6.81
CA SER A 228 -10.19 -4.52 6.97
C SER A 228 -8.96 -3.98 6.24
N VAL A 229 -7.90 -4.80 6.08
CA VAL A 229 -6.63 -4.39 5.47
C VAL A 229 -6.78 -3.79 4.06
N PRO A 230 -7.56 -4.34 3.11
CA PRO A 230 -7.67 -3.76 1.77
C PRO A 230 -8.14 -2.30 1.77
N VAL A 231 -9.08 -1.96 2.65
CA VAL A 231 -9.58 -0.57 2.80
C VAL A 231 -8.49 0.34 3.36
N LEU A 232 -7.77 -0.12 4.39
CA LEU A 232 -6.67 0.61 5.00
C LEU A 232 -5.52 0.85 4.03
N LEU A 233 -5.19 -0.14 3.20
CA LEU A 233 -4.17 0.00 2.17
C LEU A 233 -4.56 1.02 1.09
N HIS A 234 -5.84 1.09 0.71
CA HIS A 234 -6.29 2.15 -0.18
C HIS A 234 -6.07 3.55 0.40
N ILE A 235 -6.38 3.75 1.68
CA ILE A 235 -6.14 5.01 2.40
C ILE A 235 -4.64 5.31 2.47
N TYR A 236 -3.84 4.30 2.86
CA TYR A 236 -2.38 4.39 2.95
C TYR A 236 -1.76 4.84 1.63
N PHE A 237 -2.00 4.12 0.52
CA PHE A 237 -1.41 4.43 -0.78
C PHE A 237 -1.93 5.74 -1.39
N ASN A 238 -3.06 6.26 -0.93
CA ASN A 238 -3.54 7.60 -1.31
C ASN A 238 -2.85 8.73 -0.51
N THR A 239 -2.16 8.40 0.59
CA THR A 239 -1.50 9.37 1.47
C THR A 239 0.01 9.44 1.26
N VAL A 240 0.65 8.34 0.84
CA VAL A 240 2.10 8.24 0.72
C VAL A 240 2.72 9.34 -0.17
N THR A 241 3.87 9.84 0.25
CA THR A 241 4.60 10.89 -0.48
C THR A 241 5.38 10.31 -1.65
N THR A 242 5.61 11.14 -2.67
CA THR A 242 6.29 10.76 -3.92
C THR A 242 7.71 10.26 -3.73
N ARG A 243 8.38 10.68 -2.65
CA ARG A 243 9.78 10.33 -2.34
C ARG A 243 9.99 8.86 -1.97
N LEU A 244 8.94 8.17 -1.53
CA LEU A 244 9.02 6.80 -1.04
C LEU A 244 8.50 5.76 -2.04
N LEU A 245 7.93 6.20 -3.17
CA LEU A 245 7.20 5.31 -4.07
C LEU A 245 8.06 4.17 -4.61
N ALA A 246 9.33 4.42 -4.91
CA ALA A 246 10.29 3.40 -5.35
C ALA A 246 10.43 2.26 -4.31
N GLN A 247 10.65 2.60 -3.05
CA GLN A 247 10.74 1.63 -1.94
C GLN A 247 9.41 0.90 -1.73
N LEU A 248 8.28 1.59 -1.84
CA LEU A 248 6.96 0.98 -1.66
C LEU A 248 6.61 -0.01 -2.77
N VAL A 249 7.08 0.22 -4.01
CA VAL A 249 6.94 -0.76 -5.09
C VAL A 249 7.72 -2.03 -4.77
N LEU A 250 8.94 -1.93 -4.22
CA LEU A 250 9.71 -3.11 -3.78
C LEU A 250 8.94 -3.91 -2.74
N VAL A 251 8.45 -3.25 -1.70
CA VAL A 251 7.66 -3.89 -0.64
C VAL A 251 6.40 -4.55 -1.23
N LEU A 252 5.71 -3.88 -2.14
CA LEU A 252 4.52 -4.43 -2.81
C LEU A 252 4.84 -5.73 -3.56
N LEU A 253 5.92 -5.76 -4.34
CA LEU A 253 6.34 -6.94 -5.10
C LEU A 253 6.76 -8.08 -4.17
N GLU A 254 7.59 -7.79 -3.17
CA GLU A 254 8.08 -8.78 -2.20
C GLU A 254 6.93 -9.38 -1.37
N ARG A 255 6.13 -8.50 -0.74
CA ARG A 255 5.04 -8.90 0.15
C ARG A 255 3.92 -9.62 -0.61
N SER A 256 3.79 -9.46 -1.92
CA SER A 256 2.82 -10.21 -2.73
C SER A 256 2.99 -11.74 -2.61
N SER A 257 4.20 -12.22 -2.31
CA SER A 257 4.50 -13.65 -2.09
C SER A 257 4.36 -14.11 -0.65
N LEU A 258 4.32 -13.18 0.31
CA LEU A 258 4.60 -13.46 1.71
C LEU A 258 3.47 -12.94 2.59
N LEU A 259 2.24 -13.40 2.40
CA LEU A 259 1.09 -13.02 3.23
C LEU A 259 0.67 -14.19 4.11
N LEU A 260 0.09 -13.91 5.28
CA LEU A 260 -0.56 -14.95 6.07
C LEU A 260 -1.69 -15.56 5.25
N ASN A 261 -1.72 -16.89 5.15
CA ASN A 261 -2.67 -17.59 4.30
C ASN A 261 -4.07 -17.61 4.94
N ILE A 262 -4.88 -16.62 4.60
CA ILE A 262 -6.27 -16.48 5.03
C ILE A 262 -7.19 -16.51 3.80
N PRO A 263 -8.36 -17.20 3.85
CA PRO A 263 -9.29 -17.23 2.72
C PRO A 263 -9.61 -15.84 2.17
N LYS A 264 -9.45 -15.67 0.85
CA LYS A 264 -9.65 -14.42 0.07
C LYS A 264 -8.70 -13.26 0.37
N TYR A 265 -8.00 -13.27 1.51
CA TYR A 265 -7.11 -12.18 1.90
C TYR A 265 -6.05 -11.90 0.85
N THR A 266 -5.28 -12.93 0.46
CA THR A 266 -4.22 -12.83 -0.55
C THR A 266 -4.72 -12.23 -1.86
N ALA A 267 -5.87 -12.69 -2.36
CA ALA A 267 -6.44 -12.22 -3.62
C ALA A 267 -6.86 -10.73 -3.54
N GLU A 268 -7.48 -10.31 -2.43
CA GLU A 268 -7.82 -8.90 -2.23
C GLU A 268 -6.58 -8.01 -2.11
N ILE A 269 -5.53 -8.46 -1.42
CA ILE A 269 -4.27 -7.71 -1.35
C ILE A 269 -3.62 -7.59 -2.73
N HIS A 270 -3.60 -8.66 -3.52
CA HIS A 270 -3.11 -8.59 -4.91
C HIS A 270 -3.93 -7.62 -5.75
N ARG A 271 -5.26 -7.55 -5.58
CA ARG A 271 -6.13 -6.59 -6.25
C ARG A 271 -5.80 -5.13 -5.87
N VAL A 272 -5.58 -4.87 -4.58
CA VAL A 272 -5.18 -3.53 -4.09
C VAL A 272 -3.80 -3.15 -4.61
N PHE A 273 -2.83 -4.05 -4.52
CA PHE A 273 -1.48 -3.87 -5.03
C PHE A 273 -1.49 -3.59 -6.53
N SER A 274 -2.23 -4.39 -7.29
CA SER A 274 -2.41 -4.22 -8.72
C SER A 274 -3.00 -2.84 -9.07
N HIS A 275 -4.03 -2.41 -8.35
CA HIS A 275 -4.64 -1.10 -8.54
C HIS A 275 -3.66 0.05 -8.27
N HIS A 276 -2.94 -0.02 -7.14
CA HIS A 276 -2.04 1.04 -6.74
C HIS A 276 -0.76 1.07 -7.57
N LEU A 277 -0.21 -0.07 -7.98
CA LEU A 277 0.93 -0.13 -8.91
C LEU A 277 0.62 0.68 -10.18
N LEU A 278 -0.53 0.42 -10.81
CA LEU A 278 -0.99 1.17 -11.98
C LEU A 278 -1.10 2.67 -11.70
N LYS A 279 -1.79 3.04 -10.62
CA LYS A 279 -2.02 4.44 -10.25
C LYS A 279 -0.71 5.16 -10.03
N LEU A 280 0.22 4.55 -9.30
CA LEU A 280 1.53 5.12 -8.99
C LEU A 280 2.40 5.26 -10.24
N CYS A 281 2.50 4.22 -11.08
CA CYS A 281 3.26 4.30 -12.33
C CYS A 281 2.66 5.31 -13.31
N LYS A 282 1.33 5.51 -13.31
CA LYS A 282 0.68 6.55 -14.12
C LYS A 282 1.02 7.97 -13.65
N LEU A 283 1.09 8.18 -12.33
CA LEU A 283 1.44 9.48 -11.75
C LEU A 283 2.95 9.76 -11.84
N HIS A 284 3.77 8.71 -11.75
CA HIS A 284 5.23 8.77 -11.76
C HIS A 284 5.83 7.68 -12.67
N PRO A 285 5.78 7.85 -14.00
CA PRO A 285 6.29 6.86 -14.96
C PRO A 285 7.76 6.47 -14.76
N SER A 286 8.58 7.41 -14.24
CA SER A 286 10.00 7.17 -13.93
C SER A 286 10.22 5.99 -12.96
N LEU A 287 9.22 5.66 -12.13
CA LEU A 287 9.28 4.51 -11.23
C LEU A 287 9.54 3.19 -11.96
N VAL A 288 9.06 3.04 -13.19
CA VAL A 288 9.26 1.82 -13.97
C VAL A 288 10.72 1.67 -14.40
N VAL A 289 11.41 2.79 -14.66
CA VAL A 289 12.85 2.79 -14.92
C VAL A 289 13.64 2.61 -13.62
N ASP A 290 13.22 3.28 -12.54
CA ASP A 290 13.88 3.17 -11.23
C ASP A 290 13.86 1.73 -10.67
N GLN A 291 12.76 1.00 -10.90
CA GLN A 291 12.51 -0.34 -10.37
C GLN A 291 12.50 -1.42 -11.48
N SER A 292 13.16 -1.13 -12.61
CA SER A 292 13.04 -1.99 -13.79
C SER A 292 13.53 -3.41 -13.52
N ARG A 293 14.61 -3.57 -12.74
CA ARG A 293 15.19 -4.87 -12.40
C ARG A 293 14.20 -5.73 -11.64
N GLU A 294 13.58 -5.20 -10.61
CA GLU A 294 12.69 -5.93 -9.71
C GLU A 294 11.33 -6.21 -10.37
N LEU A 295 10.83 -5.28 -11.20
CA LEU A 295 9.67 -5.51 -12.06
C LEU A 295 9.94 -6.61 -13.09
N LEU A 296 11.14 -6.64 -13.67
CA LEU A 296 11.56 -7.67 -14.62
C LEU A 296 11.74 -9.04 -13.97
N GLU A 297 12.35 -9.10 -12.79
CA GLU A 297 12.48 -10.35 -12.02
C GLU A 297 11.11 -10.91 -11.66
N PHE A 298 10.19 -10.04 -11.24
CA PHE A 298 8.81 -10.43 -10.96
C PHE A 298 8.09 -10.95 -12.22
N ALA A 299 8.21 -10.26 -13.35
CA ALA A 299 7.59 -10.64 -14.61
C ALA A 299 8.23 -11.88 -15.25
N GLY A 300 9.52 -12.13 -14.99
CA GLY A 300 10.25 -13.31 -15.45
C GLY A 300 9.88 -14.60 -14.70
N THR A 301 9.28 -14.49 -13.52
CA THR A 301 8.97 -15.63 -12.66
C THR A 301 7.59 -16.21 -12.98
N THR A 302 7.53 -17.32 -13.72
CA THR A 302 6.28 -17.90 -14.24
C THR A 302 5.29 -18.36 -13.17
N THR A 303 5.75 -18.68 -11.95
CA THR A 303 4.85 -19.01 -10.83
C THR A 303 3.96 -17.83 -10.39
N ASN A 304 4.37 -16.58 -10.66
CA ASN A 304 3.55 -15.40 -10.39
C ASN A 304 2.33 -15.32 -11.30
N ILE A 305 2.36 -15.95 -12.48
CA ILE A 305 1.23 -15.96 -13.42
C ILE A 305 0.03 -16.67 -12.80
N HIS A 306 0.27 -17.83 -12.18
CA HIS A 306 -0.79 -18.65 -11.61
C HIS A 306 -1.25 -18.17 -10.23
N SER A 307 -0.31 -17.66 -9.42
CA SER A 307 -0.60 -17.27 -8.04
C SER A 307 -1.06 -15.81 -7.89
N LYS A 308 -0.77 -14.95 -8.88
CA LYS A 308 -0.94 -13.48 -8.80
C LYS A 308 -1.31 -12.86 -10.14
N GLU A 309 -2.16 -13.53 -10.93
CA GLU A 309 -2.46 -13.18 -12.33
C GLU A 309 -2.77 -11.68 -12.54
N ASP A 310 -3.61 -11.09 -11.68
CA ASP A 310 -3.94 -9.67 -11.78
C ASP A 310 -2.71 -8.77 -11.59
N LEU A 311 -1.93 -8.99 -10.54
CA LEU A 311 -0.72 -8.20 -10.30
C LEU A 311 0.30 -8.41 -11.43
N TYR A 312 0.49 -9.65 -11.87
CA TYR A 312 1.37 -10.02 -12.98
C TYR A 312 1.01 -9.29 -14.28
N THR A 313 -0.26 -9.37 -14.68
CA THR A 313 -0.73 -8.73 -15.92
C THR A 313 -0.50 -7.21 -15.90
N HIS A 314 -0.62 -6.58 -14.73
CA HIS A 314 -0.35 -5.16 -14.56
C HIS A 314 1.14 -4.82 -14.52
N VAL A 315 2.00 -5.67 -13.93
CA VAL A 315 3.47 -5.51 -14.02
C VAL A 315 3.92 -5.55 -15.48
N VAL A 316 3.46 -6.56 -16.24
CA VAL A 316 3.74 -6.66 -17.69
C VAL A 316 3.22 -5.43 -18.44
N TRP A 317 2.01 -4.97 -18.10
CA TRP A 317 1.43 -3.78 -18.71
C TRP A 317 2.27 -2.52 -18.43
N VAL A 318 2.70 -2.26 -17.18
CA VAL A 318 3.49 -1.06 -16.86
C VAL A 318 4.87 -1.08 -17.52
N LEU A 319 5.52 -2.25 -17.61
CA LEU A 319 6.77 -2.42 -18.35
C LEU A 319 6.56 -2.08 -19.83
N GLY A 320 5.53 -2.67 -20.44
CA GLY A 320 5.15 -2.40 -21.82
C GLY A 320 4.73 -0.95 -22.06
N GLU A 321 4.12 -0.27 -21.10
CA GLU A 321 3.64 1.11 -21.24
C GLU A 321 4.77 2.14 -21.07
N TYR A 322 5.51 2.06 -19.96
CA TYR A 322 6.33 3.17 -19.48
C TYR A 322 7.84 3.02 -19.74
N LEU A 323 8.32 1.85 -20.18
CA LEU A 323 9.70 1.72 -20.69
C LEU A 323 9.80 2.40 -22.07
N SER A 324 9.92 3.72 -22.05
CA SER A 324 10.05 4.60 -23.20
C SER A 324 10.79 5.88 -22.84
N VAL A 325 11.65 6.36 -23.74
CA VAL A 325 12.33 7.66 -23.65
C VAL A 325 11.35 8.84 -23.56
N SER A 326 10.11 8.67 -24.02
CA SER A 326 9.06 9.70 -23.92
C SER A 326 8.58 9.93 -22.49
N PHE A 327 8.75 8.94 -21.60
CA PHE A 327 8.35 9.03 -20.19
C PHE A 327 9.55 9.29 -19.26
N ASP A 328 10.71 8.72 -19.58
CA ASP A 328 11.95 8.96 -18.83
C ASP A 328 13.17 8.88 -19.74
N SER A 329 13.95 9.95 -19.78
CA SER A 329 15.16 10.06 -20.60
C SER A 329 16.25 9.03 -20.28
N ARG A 330 16.21 8.42 -19.09
CA ARG A 330 17.14 7.37 -18.66
C ARG A 330 16.81 6.00 -19.26
N CYS A 331 15.63 5.84 -19.87
CA CYS A 331 15.24 4.60 -20.52
C CYS A 331 16.15 4.34 -21.75
N SER A 332 17.01 3.32 -21.66
CA SER A 332 17.93 2.96 -22.74
C SER A 332 17.34 1.90 -23.68
N VAL A 333 17.89 1.83 -24.90
CA VAL A 333 17.56 0.74 -25.85
C VAL A 333 17.91 -0.62 -25.25
N ASP A 334 19.02 -0.73 -24.52
CA ASP A 334 19.44 -1.97 -23.84
C ASP A 334 18.41 -2.43 -22.81
N LEU A 335 17.81 -1.50 -22.06
CA LEU A 335 16.77 -1.81 -21.10
C LEU A 335 15.48 -2.30 -21.79
N VAL A 336 15.08 -1.63 -22.88
CA VAL A 336 13.92 -2.05 -23.70
C VAL A 336 14.14 -3.45 -24.26
N THR A 337 15.33 -3.72 -24.81
CA THR A 337 15.69 -5.03 -25.37
C THR A 337 15.74 -6.10 -24.28
N SER A 338 16.36 -5.83 -23.14
CA SER A 338 16.42 -6.78 -22.02
C SER A 338 15.02 -7.14 -21.52
N CYS A 339 14.14 -6.14 -21.41
CA CYS A 339 12.75 -6.37 -21.03
C CYS A 339 11.99 -7.20 -22.06
N PHE A 340 12.17 -6.90 -23.34
CA PHE A 340 11.58 -7.66 -24.43
C PHE A 340 11.98 -9.14 -24.36
N GLU A 341 13.27 -9.43 -24.20
CA GLU A 341 13.80 -10.79 -24.19
C GLU A 341 13.28 -11.60 -23.01
N ALA A 342 13.20 -10.99 -21.82
CA ALA A 342 12.62 -11.63 -20.64
C ALA A 342 11.13 -11.98 -20.85
N LEU A 343 10.33 -11.04 -21.35
CA LEU A 343 8.90 -11.26 -21.59
C LEU A 343 8.64 -12.24 -22.74
N GLU A 344 9.49 -12.25 -23.76
CA GLU A 344 9.41 -13.19 -24.89
C GLU A 344 9.72 -14.62 -24.42
N ALA A 345 10.75 -14.80 -23.58
CA ALA A 345 11.08 -16.09 -22.99
C ALA A 345 9.91 -16.65 -22.17
N VAL A 346 9.29 -15.81 -21.32
CA VAL A 346 8.12 -16.20 -20.54
C VAL A 346 6.94 -16.57 -21.44
N LEU A 347 6.65 -15.76 -22.46
CA LEU A 347 5.56 -16.05 -23.41
C LEU A 347 5.78 -17.40 -24.10
N PHE A 348 7.01 -17.70 -24.52
CA PHE A 348 7.35 -18.99 -25.11
C PHE A 348 7.18 -20.14 -24.12
N GLU A 349 7.66 -19.99 -22.89
CA GLU A 349 7.56 -20.99 -21.83
C GLU A 349 6.10 -21.37 -21.55
N ILE A 350 5.24 -20.37 -21.30
CA ILE A 350 3.85 -20.63 -20.90
C ILE A 350 2.98 -21.17 -22.03
N THR A 351 3.27 -20.79 -23.27
CA THR A 351 2.53 -21.30 -24.46
C THR A 351 3.00 -22.68 -24.89
N SER A 352 4.21 -23.09 -24.48
CA SER A 352 4.76 -24.42 -24.77
C SER A 352 4.47 -25.46 -23.68
N SER A 353 4.35 -25.03 -22.42
CA SER A 353 4.30 -25.94 -21.27
C SER A 353 2.93 -26.11 -20.61
N GLY A 354 1.92 -25.29 -20.96
CA GLY A 354 0.63 -25.32 -20.26
C GLY A 354 -0.55 -24.72 -21.03
N SER A 355 -1.65 -24.48 -20.30
CA SER A 355 -2.85 -23.78 -20.75
C SER A 355 -2.92 -22.39 -20.09
N PRO A 356 -2.13 -21.39 -20.55
CA PRO A 356 -2.06 -20.10 -19.92
C PRO A 356 -3.37 -19.32 -20.09
N SER A 357 -3.63 -18.40 -19.15
CA SER A 357 -4.75 -17.48 -19.27
C SER A 357 -4.63 -16.65 -20.56
N PRO A 358 -5.69 -16.57 -21.39
CA PRO A 358 -5.72 -15.73 -22.59
C PRO A 358 -5.43 -14.25 -22.29
N ARG A 359 -5.84 -13.78 -21.11
CA ARG A 359 -5.55 -12.42 -20.63
C ARG A 359 -4.06 -12.18 -20.42
N VAL A 360 -3.35 -13.18 -19.89
CA VAL A 360 -1.89 -13.11 -19.69
C VAL A 360 -1.19 -13.06 -21.04
N VAL A 361 -1.56 -13.94 -21.98
CA VAL A 361 -0.96 -13.98 -23.32
C VAL A 361 -1.21 -12.67 -24.07
N THR A 362 -2.44 -12.16 -24.09
CA THR A 362 -2.75 -10.88 -24.76
C THR A 362 -2.05 -9.68 -24.13
N SER A 363 -1.84 -9.68 -22.80
CA SER A 363 -1.04 -8.66 -22.11
C SER A 363 0.43 -8.71 -22.52
N LEU A 364 1.04 -9.91 -22.53
CA LEU A 364 2.42 -10.13 -22.97
C LEU A 364 2.62 -9.72 -24.44
N LEU A 365 1.73 -10.14 -25.34
CA LEU A 365 1.79 -9.76 -26.75
C LEU A 365 1.71 -8.23 -26.93
N SER A 366 0.81 -7.58 -26.18
CA SER A 366 0.67 -6.12 -26.23
C SER A 366 1.92 -5.41 -25.70
N ALA A 367 2.54 -5.91 -24.62
CA ALA A 367 3.78 -5.36 -24.08
C ALA A 367 4.95 -5.54 -25.05
N LEU A 368 5.12 -6.74 -25.63
CA LEU A 368 6.16 -7.03 -26.63
C LEU A 368 6.00 -6.14 -27.88
N ALA A 369 4.79 -5.96 -28.39
CA ALA A 369 4.53 -5.08 -29.53
C ALA A 369 4.84 -3.60 -29.20
N LYS A 370 4.51 -3.14 -27.99
CA LYS A 370 4.88 -1.79 -27.51
C LYS A 370 6.40 -1.61 -27.47
N LEU A 371 7.13 -2.55 -26.87
CA LEU A 371 8.59 -2.51 -26.79
C LEU A 371 9.23 -2.57 -28.19
N ALA A 372 8.75 -3.44 -29.07
CA ALA A 372 9.24 -3.56 -30.45
C ALA A 372 8.96 -2.31 -31.31
N SER A 373 7.86 -1.60 -31.07
CA SER A 373 7.63 -0.31 -31.77
C SER A 373 8.62 0.79 -31.34
N ARG A 374 9.32 0.62 -30.21
CA ARG A 374 10.37 1.54 -29.71
C ARG A 374 11.78 1.12 -30.12
N SER A 375 11.98 -0.16 -30.41
CA SER A 375 13.24 -0.72 -30.91
C SER A 375 12.96 -1.61 -32.12
N HIS A 376 13.09 -1.03 -33.32
CA HIS A 376 12.62 -1.64 -34.56
C HIS A 376 13.29 -2.98 -34.90
N ASP A 377 14.50 -3.23 -34.38
CA ASP A 377 15.21 -4.49 -34.56
C ASP A 377 14.48 -5.68 -33.91
N LEU A 378 13.57 -5.42 -32.98
CA LEU A 378 12.75 -6.43 -32.30
C LEU A 378 11.47 -6.78 -33.08
N ILE A 379 11.05 -5.95 -34.05
CA ILE A 379 9.80 -6.16 -34.81
C ILE A 379 9.75 -7.54 -35.48
N PRO A 380 10.80 -8.02 -36.18
CA PRO A 380 10.77 -9.33 -36.81
C PRO A 380 10.49 -10.49 -35.85
N ARG A 381 10.96 -10.38 -34.59
CA ARG A 381 10.75 -11.41 -33.55
C ARG A 381 9.29 -11.49 -33.11
N VAL A 382 8.66 -10.36 -32.78
CA VAL A 382 7.22 -10.29 -32.47
C VAL A 382 6.39 -10.77 -33.64
N SER A 383 6.74 -10.30 -34.83
CA SER A 383 6.11 -10.72 -36.07
C SER A 383 6.10 -12.24 -36.21
N LEU A 384 7.24 -12.90 -36.02
CA LEU A 384 7.32 -14.36 -36.12
C LEU A 384 6.34 -15.06 -35.16
N PHE A 385 6.22 -14.62 -33.91
CA PHE A 385 5.23 -15.16 -32.98
C PHE A 385 3.79 -14.93 -33.42
N LEU A 386 3.44 -13.71 -33.82
CA LEU A 386 2.09 -13.38 -34.30
C LEU A 386 1.70 -14.20 -35.54
N SER A 387 2.66 -14.46 -36.44
CA SER A 387 2.43 -15.32 -37.62
C SER A 387 2.13 -16.77 -37.23
N LYS A 388 2.78 -17.30 -36.18
CA LYS A 388 2.52 -18.64 -35.65
C LYS A 388 1.13 -18.72 -35.01
N LEU A 389 0.72 -17.71 -34.24
CA LEU A 389 -0.63 -17.62 -33.66
C LEU A 389 -1.71 -17.71 -34.74
N ARG A 390 -1.56 -16.97 -35.85
CA ARG A 390 -2.48 -17.03 -36.99
C ARG A 390 -2.55 -18.41 -37.65
N SER A 391 -1.44 -19.15 -37.68
CA SER A 391 -1.39 -20.49 -38.25
C SER A 391 -2.02 -21.58 -37.36
N GLY A 392 -2.65 -21.20 -36.23
CA GLY A 392 -3.34 -22.12 -35.34
C GLY A 392 -2.48 -22.66 -34.20
N ALA A 393 -1.34 -22.04 -33.88
CA ALA A 393 -0.49 -22.40 -32.74
C ALA A 393 -1.08 -21.92 -31.39
N VAL A 394 -2.37 -22.24 -31.17
CA VAL A 394 -3.16 -21.83 -30.00
C VAL A 394 -3.80 -23.04 -29.32
N SER A 395 -3.15 -24.21 -29.43
CA SER A 395 -3.61 -25.48 -28.87
C SER A 395 -3.78 -25.48 -27.35
N TRP A 396 -3.28 -24.43 -26.69
CA TRP A 396 -3.32 -24.21 -25.26
C TRP A 396 -4.55 -23.43 -24.78
N CYS A 397 -5.35 -22.86 -25.70
CA CYS A 397 -6.64 -22.25 -25.35
C CYS A 397 -7.70 -23.32 -25.11
N GLY A 398 -8.45 -23.18 -24.00
CA GLY A 398 -9.51 -24.13 -23.61
C GLY A 398 -10.86 -23.89 -24.29
N SER A 399 -11.10 -22.70 -24.85
CA SER A 399 -12.37 -22.34 -25.49
C SER A 399 -12.16 -21.64 -26.84
N GLU A 400 -13.15 -21.74 -27.74
CA GLU A 400 -13.13 -21.03 -29.03
C GLU A 400 -13.14 -19.50 -28.83
N GLU A 401 -13.85 -19.00 -27.83
CA GLU A 401 -13.89 -17.56 -27.50
C GLU A 401 -12.51 -17.02 -27.15
N ASP A 402 -11.74 -17.79 -26.37
CA ASP A 402 -10.38 -17.43 -25.99
C ASP A 402 -9.42 -17.41 -27.19
N VAL A 403 -9.56 -18.40 -28.08
CA VAL A 403 -8.80 -18.43 -29.35
C VAL A 403 -9.11 -17.18 -30.16
N VAL A 404 -10.38 -16.83 -30.32
CA VAL A 404 -10.81 -15.65 -31.06
C VAL A 404 -10.22 -14.39 -30.45
N ALA A 405 -10.28 -14.22 -29.13
CA ALA A 405 -9.73 -13.05 -28.45
C ALA A 405 -8.22 -12.89 -28.66
N VAL A 406 -7.45 -13.98 -28.49
CA VAL A 406 -5.99 -13.98 -28.67
C VAL A 406 -5.59 -13.73 -30.12
N VAL A 407 -6.22 -14.42 -31.07
CA VAL A 407 -5.91 -14.30 -32.50
C VAL A 407 -6.28 -12.91 -33.02
N THR A 408 -7.47 -12.39 -32.66
CA THR A 408 -7.89 -11.04 -33.04
C THR A 408 -6.90 -10.00 -32.55
N ARG A 409 -6.49 -10.10 -31.27
CA ARG A 409 -5.49 -9.20 -30.72
C ARG A 409 -4.14 -9.33 -31.42
N GLY A 410 -3.74 -10.55 -31.75
CA GLY A 410 -2.51 -10.80 -32.49
C GLY A 410 -2.50 -10.17 -33.89
N GLU A 411 -3.61 -10.28 -34.63
CA GLU A 411 -3.78 -9.67 -35.97
C GLU A 411 -3.74 -8.15 -35.93
N GLU A 412 -4.37 -7.52 -34.94
CA GLU A 412 -4.31 -6.08 -34.72
C GLU A 412 -2.86 -5.60 -34.55
N LEU A 413 -2.12 -6.25 -33.65
CA LEU A 413 -0.73 -5.90 -33.34
C LEU A 413 0.18 -6.16 -34.56
N TRP A 414 -0.01 -7.26 -35.26
CA TRP A 414 0.74 -7.60 -36.47
C TRP A 414 0.51 -6.54 -37.55
N SER A 415 -0.74 -6.13 -37.74
CA SER A 415 -1.11 -5.12 -38.74
C SER A 415 -0.50 -3.76 -38.41
N LEU A 416 -0.47 -3.37 -37.14
CA LEU A 416 0.19 -2.13 -36.70
C LEU A 416 1.70 -2.17 -36.94
N LEU A 417 2.37 -3.26 -36.57
CA LEU A 417 3.84 -3.38 -36.64
C LEU A 417 4.40 -3.39 -38.07
N LYS A 418 3.57 -3.63 -39.10
CA LYS A 418 3.95 -3.43 -40.51
C LYS A 418 4.30 -1.98 -40.86
N LEU A 419 3.80 -1.04 -40.07
CA LEU A 419 4.04 0.39 -40.23
C LEU A 419 4.69 0.92 -38.94
N PRO A 420 6.00 0.76 -38.74
CA PRO A 420 6.66 1.03 -37.46
C PRO A 420 6.39 2.43 -36.90
N SER A 421 6.42 3.46 -37.75
CA SER A 421 6.13 4.84 -37.34
C SER A 421 4.68 5.02 -36.86
N VAL A 422 3.73 4.32 -37.47
CA VAL A 422 2.31 4.34 -37.05
C VAL A 422 2.17 3.54 -35.76
N ALA A 423 2.79 2.37 -35.67
CA ALA A 423 2.80 1.53 -34.47
C ALA A 423 3.29 2.31 -33.24
N LEU A 424 4.42 3.03 -33.36
CA LEU A 424 4.95 3.84 -32.26
C LEU A 424 3.94 4.91 -31.81
N SER A 425 3.29 5.59 -32.75
CA SER A 425 2.30 6.63 -32.45
C SER A 425 1.01 6.11 -31.80
N VAL A 426 0.56 4.91 -32.20
CA VAL A 426 -0.67 4.27 -31.70
C VAL A 426 -0.42 3.57 -30.36
N LEU A 427 0.71 2.87 -30.23
CA LEU A 427 1.05 2.05 -29.07
C LEU A 427 1.73 2.84 -27.95
N THR A 428 2.29 4.02 -28.26
CA THR A 428 2.87 4.95 -27.28
C THR A 428 2.29 6.35 -27.52
N PRO A 429 1.00 6.57 -27.22
CA PRO A 429 0.38 7.87 -27.43
C PRO A 429 1.10 8.94 -26.58
N PRO A 430 1.35 10.14 -27.13
CA PRO A 430 1.99 11.21 -26.38
C PRO A 430 1.15 11.57 -25.15
N SER A 431 1.83 11.83 -24.02
CA SER A 431 1.16 12.22 -22.79
C SER A 431 0.37 13.51 -23.03
N LEU A 432 -0.93 13.51 -22.70
CA LEU A 432 -1.83 14.67 -22.81
C LEU A 432 -1.50 15.80 -21.80
N ALA A 433 -0.25 15.91 -21.36
CA ALA A 433 0.26 16.90 -20.45
C ALA A 433 1.13 17.93 -21.18
N THR A 434 0.56 18.62 -22.19
CA THR A 434 0.79 20.04 -22.52
C THR A 434 0.13 20.37 -23.87
N SER A 435 -1.00 21.07 -23.80
CA SER A 435 -1.80 21.61 -24.90
C SER A 435 -2.53 20.59 -25.80
N PRO A 436 -3.84 20.73 -26.02
CA PRO A 436 -4.50 20.04 -27.12
C PRO A 436 -3.97 20.67 -28.41
N ARG A 437 -2.97 20.06 -29.03
CA ARG A 437 -2.59 20.35 -30.40
C ARG A 437 -3.66 19.77 -31.32
N TRP A 438 -4.79 20.48 -31.39
CA TRP A 438 -5.63 20.43 -32.58
C TRP A 438 -4.71 20.63 -33.78
N HIS A 439 -4.80 19.74 -34.77
CA HIS A 439 -4.10 19.85 -36.04
C HIS A 439 -4.13 21.31 -36.53
N ARG A 440 -3.01 22.03 -36.42
CA ARG A 440 -2.79 23.23 -37.22
C ARG A 440 -2.33 22.73 -38.57
N ASP A 441 -3.28 22.42 -39.44
CA ASP A 441 -2.99 22.37 -40.87
C ASP A 441 -2.50 23.76 -41.29
N ALA A 442 -1.21 23.84 -41.59
CA ALA A 442 -0.57 25.04 -42.14
C ALA A 442 -1.17 25.47 -43.49
N ASN A 443 -2.01 24.64 -44.11
CA ASN A 443 -2.62 24.86 -45.42
C ASN A 443 -4.14 25.11 -45.37
N ALA A 444 -4.78 25.13 -44.18
CA ALA A 444 -6.25 25.20 -44.09
C ALA A 444 -6.81 26.48 -43.45
N THR A 445 -6.00 27.47 -43.08
CA THR A 445 -6.53 28.70 -42.47
C THR A 445 -5.96 29.97 -43.10
N LEU A 446 -6.77 30.60 -43.95
CA LEU A 446 -6.66 32.02 -44.28
C LEU A 446 -6.54 32.84 -42.97
N PRO A 447 -5.56 33.76 -42.83
CA PRO A 447 -5.38 34.52 -41.61
C PRO A 447 -6.64 35.30 -41.22
N PRO A 448 -7.04 35.35 -39.93
CA PRO A 448 -8.22 36.10 -39.45
C PRO A 448 -8.12 37.61 -39.71
N ARG A 449 -6.93 38.11 -40.10
CA ARG A 449 -6.69 39.51 -40.49
C ARG A 449 -7.19 39.88 -41.90
N LEU A 450 -7.63 38.90 -42.71
CA LEU A 450 -8.26 39.17 -44.01
C LEU A 450 -9.79 39.32 -43.94
N ARG A 451 -10.44 38.95 -42.83
CA ARG A 451 -11.88 39.20 -42.61
C ARG A 451 -12.20 40.63 -42.18
N THR A 452 -11.22 41.38 -41.67
CA THR A 452 -11.37 42.80 -41.35
C THR A 452 -11.16 43.72 -42.54
N LEU A 453 -10.66 43.22 -43.67
CA LEU A 453 -10.44 44.00 -44.91
C LEU A 453 -11.56 43.83 -45.95
N THR A 454 -12.43 42.84 -45.80
CA THR A 454 -13.60 42.63 -46.70
C THR A 454 -14.91 43.15 -46.13
N GLY A 455 -14.91 43.68 -44.90
CA GLY A 455 -16.07 44.37 -44.29
C GLY A 455 -16.19 45.86 -44.61
N LEU A 456 -15.25 46.43 -45.37
CA LEU A 456 -15.21 47.87 -45.70
C LEU A 456 -15.42 48.18 -47.19
N THR A 457 -15.85 47.21 -48.00
CA THR A 457 -16.22 47.45 -49.40
C THR A 457 -17.55 46.77 -49.72
N HIS A 458 -18.58 47.60 -49.96
CA HIS A 458 -19.99 47.33 -50.33
C HIS A 458 -21.01 47.28 -49.17
N THR A 459 -21.43 48.42 -48.59
CA THR A 459 -22.46 49.40 -49.03
C THR A 459 -23.92 48.91 -49.03
N ARG A 460 -24.71 49.41 -48.07
CA ARG A 460 -25.84 50.32 -48.33
C ARG A 460 -26.06 51.24 -47.14
#